data_AF-A0A853CMA4-F1
#
_entry.id   AF-A0A853CMA4-F1
#
_cell.length_a   1.000
_cell.length_b   1.000
_cell.length_c   1.000
_cell.angle_alpha   90.00
_cell.angle_beta   90.00
_cell.angle_gamma   90.00
#
_symmetry.space_group_name_H-M   'P 1'
#
loop_
_entity.id
_entity.type
_entity.pdbx_description
1 polymer ?
#
loop_
_entity_poly.entity_id
_entity_poly.type
_entity_poly.pdbx_seq_one_letter_code
_entity_poly.pdbx_strand_id
1 'polypeptide(L)'
;MAGGTKVRARTDALLTELLREVDTLQPYVRFQLRGWPNEVDAVLQQARETVWHRCSTFDPELGTPHAFAFGITRHVVLREIERKYRPMDEITIDVNIESDSDIDPLETMIRRFDAHRWMVLVADYVGPSDWHVMSDLSLADGDAERVAEARQLSKRGVRTIRERVCQTARTVLAALAAADAGLPMTGSVIVSCVPETGGFREVAEMIGDDADTIAATLHIHPGSARARIATAKRLLMIARDVLELEKAA
;
A
#
# COMPACT_ATOMS: atom_id res chain seq x y z
N MET A 1 -37.41 -25.92 40.65
CA MET A 1 -36.18 -26.29 39.90
C MET A 1 -36.44 -26.21 38.39
N ALA A 2 -36.58 -25.00 37.82
CA ALA A 2 -36.87 -24.80 36.38
C ALA A 2 -36.13 -23.57 35.78
N GLY A 3 -35.06 -23.12 36.44
CA GLY A 3 -34.29 -21.93 36.05
C GLY A 3 -33.09 -22.23 35.14
N GLY A 4 -32.48 -23.41 35.23
CA GLY A 4 -31.24 -23.73 34.52
C GLY A 4 -31.38 -23.83 33.00
N THR A 5 -32.50 -24.37 32.51
CA THR A 5 -32.76 -24.54 31.07
C THR A 5 -33.08 -23.24 30.34
N LYS A 6 -33.78 -22.29 31.01
CA LYS A 6 -34.12 -20.98 30.42
C LYS A 6 -32.93 -20.04 30.34
N VAL A 7 -32.03 -20.07 31.33
CA VAL A 7 -30.81 -19.25 31.33
C VAL A 7 -29.86 -19.73 30.23
N ARG A 8 -29.66 -21.06 30.11
CA ARG A 8 -28.77 -21.65 29.09
C ARG A 8 -29.23 -21.36 27.66
N ALA A 9 -30.53 -21.51 27.37
CA ALA A 9 -31.08 -21.21 26.04
C ALA A 9 -30.97 -19.72 25.65
N ARG A 10 -31.04 -18.81 26.64
CA ARG A 10 -30.89 -17.37 26.41
C ARG A 10 -29.43 -16.98 26.16
N THR A 11 -28.49 -17.61 26.87
CA THR A 11 -27.05 -17.43 26.65
C THR A 11 -26.63 -17.95 25.27
N ASP A 12 -27.16 -19.08 24.83
CA ASP A 12 -26.87 -19.66 23.51
C ASP A 12 -27.41 -18.76 22.37
N ALA A 13 -28.59 -18.15 22.55
CA ALA A 13 -29.16 -17.22 21.57
C ALA A 13 -28.35 -15.91 21.45
N LEU A 14 -27.96 -15.33 22.59
CA LEU A 14 -27.12 -14.12 22.62
C LEU A 14 -25.76 -14.36 21.98
N LEU A 15 -25.14 -15.49 22.27
CA LEU A 15 -23.84 -15.86 21.69
C LEU A 15 -23.94 -16.06 20.18
N THR A 16 -25.00 -16.70 19.71
CA THR A 16 -25.27 -16.86 18.27
C THR A 16 -25.44 -15.49 17.58
N GLU A 17 -26.13 -14.55 18.22
CA GLU A 17 -26.30 -13.18 17.72
C GLU A 17 -24.95 -12.45 17.64
N LEU A 18 -24.14 -12.50 18.70
CA LEU A 18 -22.83 -11.85 18.73
C LEU A 18 -21.85 -12.43 17.70
N LEU A 19 -21.86 -13.75 17.48
CA LEU A 19 -21.04 -14.39 16.46
C LEU A 19 -21.46 -13.99 15.04
N ARG A 20 -22.77 -13.86 14.81
CA ARG A 20 -23.29 -13.35 13.53
C ARG A 20 -22.83 -11.91 13.28
N GLU A 21 -22.77 -11.09 14.31
CA GLU A 21 -22.23 -9.72 14.19
C GLU A 21 -20.73 -9.69 13.90
N VAL A 22 -19.95 -10.71 14.28
CA VAL A 22 -18.55 -10.82 13.83
C VAL A 22 -18.49 -11.12 12.33
N ASP A 23 -19.36 -11.98 11.82
CA ASP A 23 -19.38 -12.36 10.40
C ASP A 23 -19.75 -11.18 9.49
N THR A 24 -20.64 -10.28 9.94
CA THR A 24 -20.98 -9.06 9.17
C THR A 24 -19.79 -8.10 9.03
N LEU A 25 -18.77 -8.23 9.87
CA LEU A 25 -17.56 -7.40 9.85
C LEU A 25 -16.45 -7.92 8.93
N GLN A 26 -16.67 -9.02 8.20
CA GLN A 26 -15.70 -9.53 7.21
C GLN A 26 -15.23 -8.45 6.21
N PRO A 27 -16.09 -7.58 5.64
CA PRO A 27 -15.64 -6.50 4.75
C PRO A 27 -14.69 -5.51 5.44
N TYR A 28 -14.93 -5.22 6.74
CA TYR A 28 -14.07 -4.36 7.54
C TYR A 28 -12.70 -5.00 7.77
N VAL A 29 -12.64 -6.27 8.16
CA VAL A 29 -11.37 -7.00 8.36
C VAL A 29 -10.58 -7.07 7.06
N ARG A 30 -11.25 -7.40 5.94
CA ARG A 30 -10.63 -7.45 4.61
C ARG A 30 -10.11 -6.08 4.14
N PHE A 31 -10.78 -5.00 4.52
CA PHE A 31 -10.33 -3.64 4.25
C PHE A 31 -9.07 -3.27 5.05
N GLN A 32 -9.02 -3.63 6.34
CA GLN A 32 -7.88 -3.31 7.21
C GLN A 32 -6.63 -4.15 6.88
N LEU A 33 -6.82 -5.40 6.47
CA LEU A 33 -5.74 -6.32 6.09
C LEU A 33 -5.45 -6.32 4.58
N ARG A 34 -5.66 -5.18 3.90
CA ARG A 34 -5.31 -5.02 2.49
C ARG A 34 -3.79 -5.21 2.30
N GLY A 35 -3.41 -6.40 1.82
CA GLY A 35 -2.02 -6.85 1.72
C GLY A 35 -1.79 -8.26 2.28
N TRP A 36 -2.71 -8.77 3.11
CA TRP A 36 -2.65 -10.10 3.70
C TRP A 36 -3.99 -10.85 3.57
N PRO A 37 -4.40 -11.21 2.33
CA PRO A 37 -5.71 -11.83 2.10
C PRO A 37 -5.90 -13.18 2.80
N ASN A 38 -4.81 -13.92 3.04
CA ASN A 38 -4.84 -15.23 3.68
C ASN A 38 -5.09 -15.16 5.21
N GLU A 39 -4.94 -13.98 5.82
CA GLU A 39 -5.07 -13.80 7.28
C GLU A 39 -6.49 -13.42 7.70
N VAL A 40 -7.36 -13.05 6.76
CA VAL A 40 -8.72 -12.56 7.04
C VAL A 40 -9.53 -13.60 7.81
N ASP A 41 -9.46 -14.87 7.41
CA ASP A 41 -10.22 -15.95 8.05
C ASP A 41 -9.66 -16.28 9.45
N ALA A 42 -8.34 -16.22 9.63
CA ALA A 42 -7.69 -16.43 10.92
C ALA A 42 -8.05 -15.32 11.93
N VAL A 43 -8.06 -14.06 11.50
CA VAL A 43 -8.44 -12.91 12.33
C VAL A 43 -9.92 -12.94 12.69
N LEU A 44 -10.79 -13.30 11.75
CA LEU A 44 -12.22 -13.48 12.04
C LEU A 44 -12.45 -14.64 13.02
N GLN A 45 -11.70 -15.74 12.87
CA GLN A 45 -11.76 -16.86 13.80
C GLN A 45 -11.34 -16.44 15.22
N GLN A 46 -10.25 -15.69 15.35
CA GLN A 46 -9.80 -15.17 16.64
C GLN A 46 -10.80 -14.18 17.26
N ALA A 47 -11.46 -13.36 16.43
CA ALA A 47 -12.54 -12.49 16.89
C ALA A 47 -13.74 -13.32 17.41
N ARG A 48 -14.15 -14.38 16.70
CA ARG A 48 -15.21 -15.30 17.14
C ARG A 48 -14.88 -15.98 18.47
N GLU A 49 -13.66 -16.47 18.63
CA GLU A 49 -13.19 -17.08 19.89
C GLU A 49 -13.19 -16.06 21.04
N THR A 50 -12.74 -14.84 20.77
CA THR A 50 -12.74 -13.77 21.78
C THR A 50 -14.16 -13.38 22.19
N VAL A 51 -15.09 -13.30 21.23
CA VAL A 51 -16.52 -13.09 21.51
C VAL A 51 -17.09 -14.27 22.30
N TRP A 52 -16.77 -15.51 21.94
CA TRP A 52 -17.21 -16.69 22.67
C TRP A 52 -16.80 -16.62 24.15
N HIS A 53 -15.55 -16.27 24.44
CA HIS A 53 -15.06 -16.14 25.81
C HIS A 53 -15.61 -14.93 26.57
N ARG A 54 -16.00 -13.86 25.87
CA ARG A 54 -16.45 -12.60 26.49
C ARG A 54 -17.96 -12.35 26.37
N CYS A 55 -18.73 -13.27 25.80
CA CYS A 55 -20.17 -13.07 25.60
C CYS A 55 -20.92 -12.84 26.92
N SER A 56 -20.46 -13.43 28.03
CA SER A 56 -21.04 -13.24 29.37
C SER A 56 -20.82 -11.85 29.96
N THR A 57 -19.88 -11.06 29.42
CA THR A 57 -19.62 -9.67 29.85
C THR A 57 -20.38 -8.65 29.01
N PHE A 58 -21.16 -9.08 28.02
CA PHE A 58 -21.98 -8.17 27.23
C PHE A 58 -23.12 -7.62 28.09
N ASP A 59 -23.20 -6.30 28.17
CA ASP A 59 -24.26 -5.57 28.84
C ASP A 59 -25.08 -4.78 27.81
N PRO A 60 -26.35 -5.15 27.56
CA PRO A 60 -27.23 -4.43 26.64
C PRO A 60 -27.48 -2.97 27.01
N GLU A 61 -27.30 -2.59 28.29
CA GLU A 61 -27.49 -1.20 28.73
C GLU A 61 -26.32 -0.29 28.32
N LEU A 62 -25.14 -0.87 28.07
CA LEU A 62 -23.92 -0.16 27.70
C LEU A 62 -23.67 -0.09 26.19
N GLY A 63 -24.42 -0.85 25.37
CA GLY A 63 -24.29 -0.79 23.92
C GLY A 63 -25.00 -1.90 23.15
N THR A 64 -24.88 -1.85 21.83
CA THR A 64 -25.48 -2.85 20.93
C THR A 64 -24.58 -4.08 20.74
N PRO A 65 -25.15 -5.25 20.41
CA PRO A 65 -24.38 -6.46 20.06
C PRO A 65 -23.33 -6.19 18.97
N HIS A 66 -23.72 -5.41 17.95
CA HIS A 66 -22.83 -4.97 16.88
C HIS A 66 -21.64 -4.15 17.39
N ALA A 67 -21.87 -3.16 18.26
CA ALA A 67 -20.81 -2.32 18.82
C ALA A 67 -19.83 -3.14 19.69
N PHE A 68 -20.35 -4.12 20.43
CA PHE A 68 -19.55 -5.04 21.23
C PHE A 68 -18.66 -5.94 20.35
N ALA A 69 -19.25 -6.59 19.35
CA ALA A 69 -18.53 -7.43 18.38
C ALA A 69 -17.51 -6.60 17.56
N PHE A 70 -17.87 -5.37 17.18
CA PHE A 70 -16.97 -4.44 16.50
C PHE A 70 -15.78 -4.04 17.36
N GLY A 71 -16.00 -3.72 18.64
CA GLY A 71 -14.92 -3.37 19.57
C GLY A 71 -13.90 -4.51 19.72
N ILE A 72 -14.39 -5.74 19.84
CA ILE A 72 -13.55 -6.94 19.90
C ILE A 72 -12.81 -7.15 18.57
N THR A 73 -13.54 -7.17 17.46
CA THR A 73 -12.96 -7.37 16.11
C THR A 73 -11.90 -6.32 15.78
N ARG A 74 -12.18 -5.05 16.08
CA ARG A 74 -11.23 -3.94 15.92
C ARG A 74 -9.96 -4.17 16.75
N HIS A 75 -10.10 -4.60 17.99
CA HIS A 75 -8.94 -4.85 18.85
C HIS A 75 -8.09 -6.02 18.36
N VAL A 76 -8.73 -7.11 17.92
CA VAL A 76 -8.05 -8.27 17.32
C VAL A 76 -7.31 -7.87 16.04
N VAL A 77 -7.97 -7.12 15.15
CA VAL A 77 -7.37 -6.59 13.92
C VAL A 77 -6.17 -5.69 14.23
N LEU A 78 -6.33 -4.72 15.15
CA LEU A 78 -5.23 -3.82 15.52
C LEU A 78 -4.08 -4.58 16.15
N ARG A 79 -4.35 -5.58 16.99
CA ARG A 79 -3.32 -6.43 17.57
C ARG A 79 -2.58 -7.25 16.51
N GLU A 80 -3.28 -7.74 15.49
CA GLU A 80 -2.64 -8.49 14.40
C GLU A 80 -1.82 -7.56 13.50
N ILE A 81 -2.34 -6.37 13.20
CA ILE A 81 -1.59 -5.32 12.51
C ILE A 81 -0.36 -4.95 13.33
N GLU A 82 -0.49 -4.68 14.63
CA GLU A 82 0.63 -4.37 15.53
C GLU A 82 1.62 -5.54 15.64
N ARG A 83 1.17 -6.80 15.65
CA ARG A 83 2.06 -7.98 15.63
C ARG A 83 2.91 -8.02 14.36
N LYS A 84 2.36 -7.59 13.23
CA LYS A 84 3.04 -7.54 11.94
C LYS A 84 3.87 -6.25 11.76
N TYR A 85 3.48 -5.16 12.42
CA TYR A 85 4.15 -3.85 12.39
C TYR A 85 5.10 -3.61 13.56
N ARG A 86 5.16 -4.50 14.57
CA ARG A 86 6.10 -4.37 15.68
C ARG A 86 7.50 -4.34 15.08
N PRO A 87 8.27 -3.26 15.27
CA PRO A 87 9.70 -3.27 15.01
C PRO A 87 10.29 -4.44 15.81
N MET A 88 11.25 -5.14 15.21
CA MET A 88 12.05 -6.18 15.85
C MET A 88 12.88 -5.60 17.02
N ASP A 89 12.24 -5.23 18.11
CA ASP A 89 12.91 -5.02 19.40
C ASP A 89 12.73 -6.28 20.23
N GLU A 90 13.87 -6.83 20.63
CA GLU A 90 14.10 -8.16 21.22
C GLU A 90 14.09 -9.34 20.24
N ILE A 91 15.00 -9.29 19.26
CA ILE A 91 15.76 -10.50 18.93
C ILE A 91 16.65 -10.79 20.13
N THR A 92 16.12 -11.53 21.10
CA THR A 92 16.98 -12.44 21.86
C THR A 92 17.56 -13.38 20.82
N ILE A 93 18.88 -13.29 20.66
CA ILE A 93 19.72 -14.15 19.84
C ILE A 93 19.65 -15.56 20.44
N ASP A 94 18.50 -16.22 20.31
CA ASP A 94 18.47 -17.67 20.14
C ASP A 94 18.50 -17.88 18.64
N VAL A 95 19.75 -18.05 18.20
CA VAL A 95 20.12 -18.40 16.85
C VAL A 95 19.57 -19.80 16.60
N ASN A 96 18.26 -19.89 16.32
CA ASN A 96 17.82 -20.81 15.31
C ASN A 96 18.20 -20.15 13.99
N ILE A 97 19.46 -20.37 13.60
CA ILE A 97 19.81 -20.54 12.20
C ILE A 97 18.79 -21.56 11.67
N GLU A 98 17.62 -21.08 11.21
CA GLU A 98 17.13 -21.62 9.96
C GLU A 98 18.29 -21.40 9.02
N SER A 99 18.94 -22.51 8.72
CA SER A 99 20.09 -22.52 7.86
C SER A 99 19.80 -21.64 6.67
N ASP A 100 20.75 -20.73 6.46
CA ASP A 100 21.00 -19.96 5.25
C ASP A 100 21.32 -20.95 4.09
N SER A 101 20.47 -21.95 3.88
CA SER A 101 20.69 -23.15 3.08
C SER A 101 19.48 -23.47 2.20
N ASP A 102 18.86 -22.44 1.66
CA ASP A 102 18.31 -22.44 0.30
C ASP A 102 17.90 -21.01 -0.08
N ILE A 103 18.76 -20.02 0.22
CA ILE A 103 18.74 -18.81 -0.59
C ILE A 103 19.19 -19.26 -1.97
N ASP A 104 18.23 -19.47 -2.88
CA ASP A 104 18.55 -19.74 -4.27
C ASP A 104 19.47 -18.61 -4.77
N PRO A 105 20.76 -18.90 -5.04
CA PRO A 105 21.69 -17.89 -5.47
C PRO A 105 21.22 -17.21 -6.76
N LEU A 106 20.51 -17.95 -7.61
CA LEU A 106 19.93 -17.43 -8.84
C LEU A 106 18.82 -16.42 -8.54
N GLU A 107 17.86 -16.76 -7.69
CA GLU A 107 16.82 -15.83 -7.24
C GLU A 107 17.40 -14.55 -6.61
N THR A 108 18.46 -14.69 -5.82
CA THR A 108 19.14 -13.51 -5.22
C THR A 108 19.83 -12.65 -6.28
N MET A 109 20.48 -13.29 -7.26
CA MET A 109 21.08 -12.58 -8.38
C MET A 109 20.04 -11.87 -9.23
N ILE A 110 18.90 -12.52 -9.52
CA ILE A 110 17.77 -11.93 -10.26
C ILE A 110 17.23 -10.72 -9.50
N ARG A 111 16.92 -10.85 -8.20
CA ARG A 111 16.43 -9.73 -7.40
C ARG A 111 17.39 -8.55 -7.34
N ARG A 112 18.70 -8.83 -7.23
CA ARG A 112 19.73 -7.77 -7.26
C ARG A 112 19.83 -7.11 -8.62
N PHE A 113 19.75 -7.90 -9.69
CA PHE A 113 19.74 -7.40 -11.06
C PHE A 113 18.52 -6.50 -11.31
N ASP A 114 17.31 -6.96 -10.96
CA ASP A 114 16.07 -6.21 -11.11
C ASP A 114 16.12 -4.91 -10.29
N ALA A 115 16.55 -5.01 -9.03
CA ALA A 115 16.73 -3.84 -8.16
C ALA A 115 17.68 -2.82 -8.78
N HIS A 116 18.84 -3.26 -9.25
CA HIS A 116 19.82 -2.38 -9.89
C HIS A 116 19.26 -1.76 -11.19
N ARG A 117 18.62 -2.56 -12.05
CA ARG A 117 18.04 -2.15 -13.35
C ARG A 117 17.08 -0.98 -13.18
N TRP A 118 16.06 -1.12 -12.33
CA TRP A 118 15.09 -0.03 -12.16
C TRP A 118 15.68 1.17 -11.41
N MET A 119 16.56 0.95 -10.42
CA MET A 119 17.14 2.04 -9.62
C MET A 119 18.02 2.96 -10.46
N VAL A 120 18.83 2.41 -11.36
CA VAL A 120 19.67 3.20 -12.28
C VAL A 120 18.81 4.06 -13.19
N LEU A 121 17.80 3.46 -13.83
CA LEU A 121 16.88 4.19 -14.71
C LEU A 121 16.17 5.33 -13.98
N VAL A 122 15.67 5.09 -12.76
CA VAL A 122 15.02 6.13 -11.97
C VAL A 122 15.99 7.26 -11.63
N ALA A 123 17.21 6.93 -11.19
CA ALA A 123 18.24 7.90 -10.85
C ALA A 123 18.56 8.82 -12.05
N ASP A 124 18.64 8.26 -13.25
CA ASP A 124 18.90 9.01 -14.48
C ASP A 124 17.77 10.01 -14.79
N TYR A 125 16.50 9.60 -14.66
CA TYR A 125 15.35 10.47 -14.96
C TYR A 125 15.07 11.55 -13.91
N VAL A 126 15.34 11.29 -12.63
CA VAL A 126 15.11 12.29 -11.55
C VAL A 126 16.32 13.18 -11.34
N GLY A 127 17.50 12.72 -11.75
CA GLY A 127 18.77 13.40 -11.57
C GLY A 127 19.39 13.17 -10.18
N PRO A 128 20.71 13.43 -10.04
CA PRO A 128 21.46 13.07 -8.85
C PRO A 128 21.00 13.80 -7.59
N SER A 129 20.60 15.07 -7.70
CA SER A 129 20.15 15.87 -6.54
C SER A 129 18.90 15.27 -5.87
N ASP A 130 17.89 14.94 -6.67
CA ASP A 130 16.65 14.32 -6.19
C ASP A 130 16.87 12.92 -5.67
N TRP A 131 17.71 12.15 -6.36
CA TRP A 131 18.06 10.80 -5.97
C TRP A 131 18.75 10.77 -4.61
N HIS A 132 19.67 11.72 -4.37
CA HIS A 132 20.32 11.86 -3.07
C HIS A 132 19.35 12.18 -1.92
N VAL A 133 18.30 12.96 -2.15
CA VAL A 133 17.26 13.19 -1.13
C VAL A 133 16.56 11.88 -0.75
N MET A 134 16.32 10.99 -1.72
CA MET A 134 15.74 9.67 -1.43
C MET A 134 16.69 8.76 -0.67
N SER A 135 17.98 8.75 -1.03
CA SER A 135 19.01 8.01 -0.29
C SER A 135 19.12 8.48 1.15
N ASP A 136 19.15 9.80 1.37
CA ASP A 136 19.24 10.37 2.72
C ASP A 136 17.99 10.08 3.55
N LEU A 137 16.79 10.11 2.94
CA LEU A 137 15.56 9.70 3.61
C LEU A 137 15.61 8.24 4.06
N SER A 138 16.16 7.34 3.24
CA SER A 138 16.34 5.93 3.61
C SER A 138 17.36 5.75 4.73
N LEU A 139 18.46 6.51 4.72
CA LEU A 139 19.50 6.46 5.77
C LEU A 139 19.07 7.11 7.09
N ALA A 140 18.08 8.00 7.04
CA ALA A 140 17.53 8.71 8.19
C ALA A 140 16.20 8.10 8.68
N ASP A 141 15.88 6.84 8.32
CA ASP A 141 14.65 6.14 8.70
C ASP A 141 13.36 6.93 8.40
N GLY A 142 13.38 7.74 7.33
CA GLY A 142 12.25 8.58 6.90
C GLY A 142 12.14 9.92 7.62
N ASP A 143 13.12 10.35 8.41
CA ASP A 143 13.15 11.65 9.06
C ASP A 143 13.30 12.80 8.05
N ALA A 144 12.15 13.29 7.58
CA ALA A 144 12.09 14.37 6.60
C ALA A 144 12.55 15.73 7.13
N GLU A 145 12.54 15.96 8.45
CA GLU A 145 13.00 17.23 9.04
C GLU A 145 14.52 17.29 9.04
N ARG A 146 15.16 16.22 9.49
CA ARG A 146 16.62 16.07 9.42
C ARG A 146 17.15 16.20 8.00
N VAL A 147 16.50 15.55 7.03
CA VAL A 147 16.91 15.64 5.61
C VAL A 147 16.67 17.04 5.04
N ALA A 148 15.57 17.69 5.40
CA ALA A 148 15.28 19.06 4.97
C ALA A 148 16.37 20.04 5.45
N GLU A 149 16.78 19.93 6.71
CA GLU A 149 17.88 20.74 7.29
C GLU A 149 19.20 20.47 6.58
N ALA A 150 19.59 19.19 6.44
CA ALA A 150 20.85 18.79 5.83
C ALA A 150 20.98 19.25 4.36
N ARG A 151 19.87 19.28 3.62
CA ARG A 151 19.83 19.65 2.20
C ARG A 151 19.42 21.11 1.95
N GLN A 152 19.21 21.91 3.00
CA GLN A 152 18.72 23.29 2.91
C GLN A 152 17.40 23.41 2.13
N LEU A 153 16.53 22.40 2.28
CA LEU A 153 15.22 22.35 1.66
C LEU A 153 14.14 22.67 2.70
N SER A 154 12.98 23.11 2.21
CA SER A 154 11.79 23.10 3.06
C SER A 154 11.25 21.68 3.20
N LYS A 155 10.55 21.38 4.31
CA LYS A 155 9.80 20.12 4.47
C LYS A 155 8.87 19.83 3.30
N ARG A 156 8.25 20.88 2.74
CA ARG A 156 7.45 20.80 1.51
C ARG A 156 8.30 20.43 0.28
N GLY A 157 9.50 20.99 0.15
CA GLY A 157 10.45 20.66 -0.91
C GLY A 157 10.84 19.18 -0.90
N VAL A 158 11.19 18.64 0.27
CA VAL A 158 11.48 17.21 0.44
C VAL A 158 10.29 16.34 0.03
N ARG A 159 9.07 16.71 0.45
CA ARG A 159 7.85 16.01 0.05
C ARG A 159 7.63 16.04 -1.46
N THR A 160 7.78 17.20 -2.11
CA THR A 160 7.63 17.34 -3.56
C THR A 160 8.65 16.48 -4.32
N ILE A 161 9.91 16.45 -3.87
CA ILE A 161 10.95 15.60 -4.46
C ILE A 161 10.58 14.12 -4.30
N ARG A 162 10.20 13.70 -3.09
CA ARG A 162 9.75 12.33 -2.83
C ARG A 162 8.59 11.92 -3.73
N GLU A 163 7.55 12.76 -3.82
CA GLU A 163 6.39 12.50 -4.69
C GLU A 163 6.82 12.36 -6.16
N ARG A 164 7.71 13.25 -6.64
CA ARG A 164 8.26 13.22 -7.99
C ARG A 164 9.07 11.95 -8.27
N VAL A 165 9.93 11.53 -7.35
CA VAL A 165 10.72 10.30 -7.50
C VAL A 165 9.83 9.06 -7.46
N CYS A 166 8.85 9.01 -6.56
CA CYS A 166 7.89 7.90 -6.51
C CYS A 166 7.07 7.77 -7.79
N GLN A 167 6.64 8.88 -8.40
CA GLN A 167 5.93 8.86 -9.69
C GLN A 167 6.81 8.31 -10.81
N THR A 168 8.06 8.77 -10.89
CA THR A 168 9.04 8.25 -11.86
C THR A 168 9.27 6.75 -11.63
N ALA A 169 9.54 6.32 -10.40
CA ALA A 169 9.80 4.92 -10.07
C ALA A 169 8.63 4.00 -10.44
N ARG A 170 7.40 4.39 -10.12
CA ARG A 170 6.20 3.63 -10.52
C ARG A 170 6.07 3.51 -12.04
N THR A 171 6.40 4.57 -12.76
CA THR A 171 6.34 4.59 -14.23
C THR A 171 7.39 3.66 -14.83
N VAL A 172 8.64 3.73 -14.34
CA VAL A 172 9.74 2.87 -14.78
C VAL A 172 9.41 1.40 -14.49
N LEU A 173 8.98 1.08 -13.27
CA LEU A 173 8.62 -0.30 -12.89
C LEU A 173 7.49 -0.86 -13.75
N ALA A 174 6.47 -0.05 -14.05
CA ALA A 174 5.37 -0.49 -14.92
C ALA A 174 5.83 -0.70 -16.37
N ALA A 175 6.71 0.15 -16.88
CA ALA A 175 7.29 0.02 -18.22
C ALA A 175 8.19 -1.22 -18.34
N LEU A 176 9.05 -1.47 -17.34
CA LEU A 176 9.86 -2.69 -17.28
C LEU A 176 8.98 -3.95 -17.23
N ALA A 177 7.95 -3.96 -16.38
CA ALA A 177 7.02 -5.08 -16.31
C ALA A 177 6.28 -5.31 -17.64
N ALA A 178 5.92 -4.25 -18.37
CA ALA A 178 5.31 -4.35 -19.69
C ALA A 178 6.29 -4.89 -20.74
N ALA A 179 7.56 -4.48 -20.68
CA ALA A 179 8.63 -5.00 -21.55
C ALA A 179 8.90 -6.49 -21.28
N ASP A 180 9.05 -6.87 -20.01
CA ASP A 180 9.31 -8.24 -19.58
C ASP A 180 8.13 -9.17 -19.94
N ALA A 181 6.90 -8.64 -19.95
CA ALA A 181 5.70 -9.34 -20.43
C ALA A 181 5.56 -9.39 -21.97
N GLY A 182 6.48 -8.77 -22.72
CA GLY A 182 6.47 -8.76 -24.18
C GLY A 182 5.31 -7.97 -24.80
N LEU A 183 4.77 -6.98 -24.09
CA LEU A 183 3.64 -6.19 -24.58
C LEU A 183 4.06 -5.30 -25.78
N PRO A 184 3.17 -5.11 -26.78
CA PRO A 184 3.47 -4.28 -27.92
C PRO A 184 3.53 -2.80 -27.53
N MET A 185 4.53 -2.08 -28.06
CA MET A 185 4.72 -0.65 -27.84
C MET A 185 3.62 0.17 -28.55
N THR A 186 2.47 0.28 -27.91
CA THR A 186 1.29 1.04 -28.35
C THR A 186 1.04 2.22 -27.41
N GLY A 187 0.29 3.23 -27.88
CA GLY A 187 -0.08 4.37 -27.03
C GLY A 187 -0.82 3.95 -25.75
N SER A 188 -1.69 2.93 -25.82
CA SER A 188 -2.40 2.40 -24.66
C SER A 188 -1.47 1.77 -23.62
N VAL A 189 -0.46 1.01 -24.06
CA VAL A 189 0.55 0.42 -23.15
C VAL A 189 1.38 1.52 -22.48
N ILE A 190 1.81 2.54 -23.23
CA ILE A 190 2.57 3.67 -22.69
C ILE A 190 1.74 4.43 -21.63
N VAL A 191 0.45 4.71 -21.91
CA VAL A 191 -0.46 5.35 -20.95
C VAL A 191 -0.67 4.49 -19.71
N SER A 192 -0.77 3.16 -19.85
CA SER A 192 -0.96 2.23 -18.73
C SER A 192 0.20 2.26 -17.72
N CYS A 193 1.40 2.64 -18.17
CA CYS A 193 2.57 2.79 -17.31
C CYS A 193 2.50 4.04 -16.42
N VAL A 194 1.68 5.03 -16.77
CA VAL A 194 1.51 6.24 -15.95
C VAL A 194 0.76 5.89 -14.65
N PRO A 195 1.20 6.36 -13.46
CA PRO A 195 0.56 6.04 -12.19
C PRO A 195 -0.87 6.60 -12.09
N GLU A 196 -1.78 5.83 -11.51
CA GLU A 196 -3.15 6.27 -11.20
C GLU A 196 -3.16 7.38 -10.14
N THR A 197 -2.20 7.35 -9.23
CA THR A 197 -2.12 8.31 -8.13
C THR A 197 -1.83 9.72 -8.65
N GLY A 198 -2.67 10.68 -8.31
CA GLY A 198 -2.49 12.10 -8.65
C GLY A 198 -3.25 12.57 -9.89
N GLY A 199 -4.02 11.68 -10.53
CA GLY A 199 -4.87 12.04 -11.66
C GLY A 199 -4.09 12.25 -12.97
N PHE A 200 -2.88 11.68 -13.08
CA PHE A 200 -1.99 11.89 -14.23
C PHE A 200 -2.33 10.97 -15.40
N ARG A 201 -2.88 9.77 -15.14
CA ARG A 201 -3.25 8.83 -16.20
C ARG A 201 -4.44 9.36 -17.00
N GLU A 202 -5.45 9.89 -16.32
CA GLU A 202 -6.61 10.52 -16.95
C GLU A 202 -6.17 11.72 -17.80
N VAL A 203 -5.24 12.54 -17.29
CA VAL A 203 -4.65 13.64 -18.07
C VAL A 203 -3.82 13.12 -19.26
N ALA A 204 -3.13 11.98 -19.11
CA ALA A 204 -2.37 11.36 -20.19
C ALA A 204 -3.27 10.79 -21.30
N GLU A 205 -4.45 10.30 -20.97
CA GLU A 205 -5.46 9.86 -21.95
C GLU A 205 -5.99 11.04 -22.79
N MET A 206 -6.05 12.24 -22.20
CA MET A 206 -6.49 13.48 -22.84
C MET A 206 -5.33 14.38 -23.31
N ILE A 207 -4.12 13.85 -23.51
CA ILE A 207 -2.91 14.68 -23.69
C ILE A 207 -2.92 15.57 -24.95
N GLY A 208 -3.82 15.27 -25.90
CA GLY A 208 -4.06 16.07 -27.11
C GLY A 208 -4.99 17.26 -26.91
N ASP A 209 -5.72 17.32 -25.80
CA ASP A 209 -6.66 18.38 -25.48
C ASP A 209 -5.97 19.58 -24.81
N ASP A 210 -6.59 20.75 -24.89
CA ASP A 210 -6.11 21.93 -24.19
C ASP A 210 -6.43 21.89 -22.69
N ALA A 211 -5.73 22.73 -21.92
CA ALA A 211 -5.83 22.72 -20.47
C ALA A 211 -7.22 23.10 -19.92
N ASP A 212 -7.99 23.92 -20.65
CA ASP A 212 -9.32 24.34 -20.21
C ASP A 212 -10.33 23.21 -20.45
N THR A 213 -10.21 22.48 -21.57
CA THR A 213 -10.98 21.27 -21.86
C THR A 213 -10.72 20.15 -20.84
N ILE A 214 -9.45 19.89 -20.52
CA ILE A 214 -9.07 18.90 -19.49
C ILE A 214 -9.58 19.34 -18.10
N ALA A 215 -9.45 20.62 -17.77
CA ALA A 215 -9.93 21.16 -16.50
C ALA A 215 -11.44 21.02 -16.34
N ALA A 216 -12.21 21.30 -17.39
CA ALA A 216 -13.65 21.12 -17.41
C ALA A 216 -14.04 19.65 -17.24
N THR A 217 -13.39 18.75 -17.97
CA THR A 217 -13.66 17.30 -17.96
C THR A 217 -13.34 16.66 -16.61
N LEU A 218 -12.22 17.04 -15.99
CA LEU A 218 -11.81 16.52 -14.69
C LEU A 218 -12.36 17.30 -13.50
N HIS A 219 -13.16 18.33 -13.75
CA HIS A 219 -13.69 19.24 -12.72
C HIS A 219 -12.59 19.81 -11.80
N ILE A 220 -11.48 20.25 -12.39
CA ILE A 220 -10.34 20.86 -11.68
C ILE A 220 -10.08 22.28 -12.14
N HIS A 221 -9.22 23.00 -11.41
CA HIS A 221 -8.78 24.33 -11.80
C HIS A 221 -7.84 24.28 -13.04
N PRO A 222 -7.95 25.20 -14.02
CA PRO A 222 -7.08 25.22 -15.21
C PRO A 222 -5.58 25.27 -14.91
N GLY A 223 -5.18 26.00 -13.86
CA GLY A 223 -3.79 26.01 -13.40
C GLY A 223 -3.30 24.63 -12.93
N SER A 224 -4.17 23.85 -12.29
CA SER A 224 -3.86 22.48 -11.88
C SER A 224 -3.79 21.54 -13.08
N ALA A 225 -4.66 21.73 -14.09
CA ALA A 225 -4.58 20.98 -15.34
C ALA A 225 -3.24 21.21 -16.05
N ARG A 226 -2.78 22.47 -16.20
CA ARG A 226 -1.48 22.78 -16.82
C ARG A 226 -0.30 22.10 -16.11
N ALA A 227 -0.27 22.15 -14.78
CA ALA A 227 0.77 21.48 -14.00
C ALA A 227 0.75 19.96 -14.22
N ARG A 228 -0.45 19.34 -14.19
CA ARG A 228 -0.60 17.90 -14.43
C ARG A 228 -0.25 17.49 -15.85
N ILE A 229 -0.56 18.30 -16.86
CA ILE A 229 -0.17 18.06 -18.26
C ILE A 229 1.35 17.99 -18.39
N ALA A 230 2.07 18.95 -17.79
CA ALA A 230 3.53 18.94 -17.81
C ALA A 230 4.11 17.66 -17.18
N THR A 231 3.59 17.25 -16.02
CA THR A 231 3.99 16.01 -15.36
C THR A 231 3.62 14.78 -16.19
N ALA A 232 2.40 14.69 -16.71
CA ALA A 232 1.93 13.57 -17.54
C ALA A 232 2.78 13.40 -18.80
N LYS A 233 3.11 14.49 -19.51
CA LYS A 233 4.03 14.46 -20.67
C LYS A 233 5.38 13.87 -20.29
N ARG A 234 5.94 14.29 -19.16
CA ARG A 234 7.22 13.75 -18.66
C ARG A 234 7.12 12.25 -18.38
N LEU A 235 6.06 11.79 -17.72
CA LEU A 235 5.88 10.37 -17.39
C LEU A 235 5.64 9.51 -18.64
N LEU A 236 4.88 10.01 -19.61
CA LEU A 236 4.70 9.34 -20.92
C LEU A 236 6.02 9.19 -21.67
N MET A 237 6.85 10.23 -21.67
CA MET A 237 8.20 10.18 -22.26
C MET A 237 9.06 9.12 -21.57
N ILE A 238 9.11 9.11 -20.24
CA ILE A 238 9.85 8.10 -19.47
C ILE A 238 9.38 6.68 -19.80
N ALA A 239 8.07 6.43 -19.80
CA ALA A 239 7.51 5.12 -20.12
C ALA A 239 7.91 4.66 -21.53
N ARG A 240 7.83 5.57 -22.50
CA ARG A 240 8.24 5.29 -23.88
C ARG A 240 9.72 4.98 -23.98
N ASP A 241 10.58 5.81 -23.40
CA ASP A 241 12.03 5.68 -23.46
C ASP A 241 12.48 4.34 -22.85
N VAL A 242 11.91 3.94 -21.71
CA VAL A 242 12.19 2.63 -21.08
C VAL A 242 11.76 1.48 -21.98
N LEU A 243 10.55 1.53 -22.56
CA LEU A 243 10.08 0.49 -23.49
C LEU A 243 10.95 0.41 -24.76
N GLU A 244 11.45 1.54 -25.26
CA GLU A 244 12.35 1.58 -26.42
C GLU A 244 13.73 1.00 -26.08
N LEU A 245 14.29 1.32 -24.90
CA LEU A 245 15.55 0.79 -24.40
C LEU A 245 15.50 -0.75 -24.28
N GLU A 246 14.46 -1.27 -23.65
CA GLU A 246 14.32 -2.71 -23.39
C GLU A 246 13.98 -3.51 -24.64
N LYS A 247 13.44 -2.88 -25.69
CA LYS A 247 13.27 -3.52 -26.99
C LYS A 247 14.60 -3.66 -27.76
N ALA A 248 15.58 -2.81 -27.45
CA ALA A 248 16.88 -2.81 -28.11
C ALA A 248 17.92 -3.71 -27.40
N ALA A 249 17.66 -4.10 -26.15
CA ALA A 249 18.47 -5.01 -25.34
C ALA A 249 18.21 -6.48 -25.69
#